data_AF-A0A158B1K3-F1
#
_entry.id   AF-A0A158B1K3-F1
#
_cell.length_a   1.000
_cell.length_b   1.000
_cell.length_c   1.000
_cell.angle_alpha   90.00
_cell.angle_beta   90.00
_cell.angle_gamma   90.00
#
_symmetry.space_group_name_H-M   'P 1'
#
loop_
_entity.id
_entity.type
_entity.pdbx_description
1 polymer ?
#
loop_
_entity_poly.entity_id
_entity_poly.type
_entity_poly.pdbx_seq_one_letter_code
_entity_poly.pdbx_strand_id
1 'polypeptide(L)'
;MYRHLLVPVERSDASVEAIGHAAELARSLGARITFVCLHAGASDDAAQHRHIAALLARAEAAARAQGVPASVLALHGDTARDFDLVCIAQGSVAPSVPGAAVLIAPCDARPMVAKAVGALLAVHRMRSDAYDDALRTPQPDAQTIDRLREAHREETALTTALRERTSTLDAELDELARLAEREAAGLARVARSIANGEAVDDTLLACARFACERMGRIEGVVLPAARRHLRDADWNALAR
;
A
#
# COMPACT_ATOMS: atom_id res chain seq x y z
N MET A 1 11.53 -24.20 9.70
CA MET A 1 10.50 -23.14 9.89
C MET A 1 10.97 -21.93 9.10
N TYR A 2 10.12 -21.35 8.26
CA TYR A 2 10.50 -20.23 7.39
C TYR A 2 10.86 -18.99 8.22
N ARG A 3 12.04 -18.40 8.01
CA ARG A 3 12.57 -17.25 8.77
C ARG A 3 12.68 -15.99 7.92
N HIS A 4 12.88 -16.15 6.62
CA HIS A 4 12.99 -15.03 5.69
C HIS A 4 12.08 -15.23 4.47
N LEU A 5 11.09 -14.35 4.35
CA LEU A 5 10.15 -14.33 3.24
C LEU A 5 10.61 -13.34 2.17
N LEU A 6 10.55 -13.75 0.91
CA LEU A 6 10.63 -12.86 -0.26
C LEU A 6 9.21 -12.61 -0.78
N VAL A 7 8.87 -11.35 -1.00
CA VAL A 7 7.55 -10.96 -1.53
C VAL A 7 7.75 -10.05 -2.75
N PRO A 8 7.50 -10.55 -3.96
CA PRO A 8 7.41 -9.72 -5.15
C PRO A 8 6.26 -8.71 -5.02
N VAL A 9 6.54 -7.46 -5.36
CA VAL A 9 5.56 -6.38 -5.39
C VAL A 9 5.27 -6.04 -6.84
N GLU A 10 3.98 -6.10 -7.19
CA GLU A 10 3.45 -5.76 -8.50
C GLU A 10 2.32 -4.74 -8.36
N ARG A 11 2.01 -4.04 -9.44
CA ARG A 11 0.90 -3.08 -9.48
C ARG A 11 -0.44 -3.79 -9.74
N SER A 12 -0.82 -4.72 -8.86
CA SER A 12 -2.05 -5.51 -8.98
C SER A 12 -2.78 -5.66 -7.64
N ASP A 13 -4.10 -5.83 -7.68
CA ASP A 13 -4.91 -6.09 -6.47
C ASP A 13 -4.48 -7.37 -5.76
N ALA A 14 -4.14 -8.41 -6.54
CA ALA A 14 -3.64 -9.67 -6.01
C ALA A 14 -2.29 -9.48 -5.29
N SER A 15 -1.41 -8.59 -5.76
CA SER A 15 -0.16 -8.25 -5.06
C SER A 15 -0.42 -7.58 -3.72
N VAL A 16 -1.41 -6.70 -3.64
CA VAL A 16 -1.79 -6.06 -2.37
C VAL A 16 -2.29 -7.10 -1.37
N GLU A 17 -3.13 -8.04 -1.82
CA GLU A 17 -3.59 -9.15 -0.96
C GLU A 17 -2.43 -10.06 -0.52
N ALA A 18 -1.50 -10.36 -1.43
CA ALA A 18 -0.32 -11.16 -1.13
C ALA A 18 0.58 -10.52 -0.07
N ILE A 19 0.77 -9.20 -0.13
CA ILE A 19 1.53 -8.45 0.89
C ILE A 19 0.86 -8.59 2.26
N GLY A 20 -0.46 -8.41 2.34
CA GLY A 20 -1.21 -8.56 3.59
C GLY A 20 -1.08 -9.98 4.17
N HIS A 21 -1.27 -11.01 3.35
CA HIS A 21 -1.12 -12.41 3.75
C HIS A 21 0.31 -12.75 4.19
N ALA A 22 1.31 -12.28 3.45
CA ALA A 22 2.72 -12.49 3.79
C ALA A 22 3.08 -11.80 5.12
N ALA A 23 2.57 -10.60 5.38
CA ALA A 23 2.78 -9.89 6.64
C ALA A 23 2.13 -10.62 7.82
N GLU A 24 0.89 -11.10 7.69
CA GLU A 24 0.23 -11.88 8.75
C GLU A 24 0.95 -13.20 9.04
N LEU A 25 1.39 -13.89 7.98
CA LEU A 25 2.19 -15.11 8.10
C LEU A 25 3.53 -14.83 8.79
N ALA A 26 4.28 -13.83 8.33
CA ALA A 26 5.57 -13.47 8.89
C ALA A 26 5.46 -13.12 10.38
N ARG A 27 4.44 -12.34 10.76
CA ARG A 27 4.14 -12.02 12.16
C ARG A 27 3.91 -13.27 12.99
N SER A 28 3.12 -14.22 12.49
CA SER A 28 2.84 -15.49 13.20
C SER A 28 4.08 -16.38 13.36
N LEU A 29 5.02 -16.32 12.42
CA LEU A 29 6.25 -17.11 12.43
C LEU A 29 7.42 -16.43 13.14
N GLY A 30 7.31 -15.14 13.48
CA GLY A 30 8.46 -14.32 13.89
C GLY A 30 9.50 -14.16 12.78
N ALA A 31 9.06 -14.17 11.52
CA ALA A 31 9.91 -14.05 10.35
C ALA A 31 10.09 -12.59 9.91
N ARG A 32 11.08 -12.35 9.04
CA ARG A 32 11.29 -11.06 8.37
C ARG A 32 10.87 -11.14 6.90
N ILE A 33 10.54 -9.99 6.30
CA ILE A 33 10.18 -9.87 4.89
C ILE A 33 11.22 -9.04 4.13
N THR A 34 11.51 -9.45 2.90
CA THR A 34 12.11 -8.59 1.88
C THR A 34 11.14 -8.41 0.73
N PHE A 35 10.86 -7.16 0.37
CA PHE A 35 10.07 -6.80 -0.80
C PHE A 35 10.97 -6.54 -2.02
N VAL A 36 10.53 -6.94 -3.20
CA VAL A 36 11.25 -6.71 -4.47
C VAL A 36 10.27 -6.37 -5.59
N CYS A 37 10.58 -5.37 -6.41
CA CYS A 37 9.84 -5.11 -7.65
C CYS A 37 10.56 -5.80 -8.82
N LEU A 38 9.94 -6.81 -9.43
CA LEU A 38 10.53 -7.58 -10.54
C LEU A 38 10.37 -6.89 -11.92
N HIS A 39 9.49 -5.90 -12.01
CA HIS A 39 9.19 -5.17 -13.24
C HIS A 39 9.97 -3.85 -13.31
N ALA A 40 11.25 -3.93 -13.68
CA ALA A 40 12.00 -2.78 -14.15
C ALA A 40 12.43 -3.07 -15.59
N GLY A 41 11.68 -2.53 -16.56
CA GLY A 41 12.19 -2.42 -17.93
C GLY A 41 13.44 -1.54 -17.92
N ALA A 42 14.33 -1.73 -18.90
CA ALA A 42 15.63 -1.03 -19.02
C ALA A 42 15.55 0.49 -19.25
N SER A 43 14.41 1.14 -18.95
CA SER A 43 14.30 2.58 -18.93
C SER A 43 14.65 3.06 -17.53
N ASP A 44 15.87 3.56 -17.38
CA ASP A 44 16.40 4.24 -16.19
C ASP A 44 15.78 5.64 -16.05
N ASP A 45 14.45 5.73 -16.14
CA ASP A 45 13.72 6.98 -15.95
C ASP A 45 13.49 7.19 -14.44
N ALA A 46 13.87 8.38 -13.96
CA ALA A 46 13.61 8.83 -12.60
C ALA A 46 12.13 8.69 -12.20
N ALA A 47 11.20 8.79 -13.16
CA ALA A 47 9.78 8.54 -12.92
C ALA A 47 9.49 7.07 -12.55
N GLN A 48 10.06 6.12 -13.29
CA GLN A 48 9.91 4.68 -13.00
C GLN A 48 10.54 4.34 -11.65
N HIS A 49 11.71 4.92 -11.32
CA HIS A 49 12.35 4.72 -10.03
C HIS A 49 11.49 5.21 -8.87
N ARG A 50 10.88 6.42 -8.99
CA ARG A 50 9.95 6.95 -7.98
C ARG A 50 8.71 6.09 -7.82
N HIS A 51 8.13 5.63 -8.93
CA HIS A 51 6.97 4.74 -8.91
C HIS A 51 7.27 3.41 -8.18
N ILE A 52 8.41 2.79 -8.50
CA ILE A 52 8.88 1.57 -7.82
C ILE A 52 9.10 1.85 -6.33
N ALA A 53 9.74 2.97 -5.99
CA ALA A 53 9.96 3.35 -4.59
C ALA A 53 8.64 3.56 -3.82
N ALA A 54 7.61 4.13 -4.46
CA ALA A 54 6.29 4.31 -3.86
C ALA A 54 5.57 2.97 -3.59
N LEU A 55 5.63 2.03 -4.55
CA LEU A 55 5.08 0.68 -4.36
C LEU A 55 5.77 -0.06 -3.20
N LEU A 56 7.10 0.01 -3.14
CA LEU A 56 7.89 -0.65 -2.10
C LEU A 56 7.68 0.02 -0.74
N ALA A 57 7.62 1.35 -0.67
CA ALA A 57 7.32 2.08 0.56
C ALA A 57 5.95 1.72 1.14
N ARG A 58 4.95 1.47 0.28
CA ARG A 58 3.63 1.00 0.71
C ARG A 58 3.66 -0.42 1.26
N ALA A 59 4.36 -1.33 0.58
CA ALA A 59 4.53 -2.70 1.04
C ALA A 59 5.27 -2.76 2.39
N GLU A 60 6.31 -1.93 2.57
CA GLU A 60 6.99 -1.77 3.86
C GLU A 60 6.07 -1.21 4.94
N ALA A 61 5.26 -0.20 4.62
CA ALA A 61 4.28 0.34 5.57
C ALA A 61 3.28 -0.75 6.02
N ALA A 62 2.81 -1.58 5.10
CA ALA A 62 1.94 -2.72 5.41
C ALA A 62 2.58 -3.71 6.39
N ALA A 63 3.86 -4.08 6.17
CA ALA A 63 4.59 -4.97 7.06
C ALA A 63 4.91 -4.32 8.42
N ARG A 64 5.35 -3.05 8.43
CA ARG A 64 5.65 -2.30 9.65
C ARG A 64 4.41 -2.17 10.54
N ALA A 65 3.24 -1.92 9.95
CA ALA A 65 1.98 -1.83 10.67
C ALA A 65 1.60 -3.16 11.35
N GLN A 66 2.04 -4.29 10.80
CA GLN A 66 1.92 -5.62 11.40
C GLN A 66 3.02 -5.94 12.44
N GLY A 67 3.97 -5.02 12.66
CA GLY A 67 5.14 -5.24 13.52
C GLY A 67 6.18 -6.19 12.91
N VAL A 68 6.15 -6.39 11.59
CA VAL A 68 7.06 -7.31 10.89
C VAL A 68 8.31 -6.55 10.42
N PRO A 69 9.53 -7.04 10.73
CA PRO A 69 10.75 -6.48 10.16
C PRO A 69 10.73 -6.62 8.64
N ALA A 70 10.77 -5.49 7.94
CA ALA A 70 10.75 -5.43 6.48
C ALA A 70 11.97 -4.70 5.95
N SER A 71 12.39 -5.11 4.75
CA SER A 71 13.43 -4.47 3.96
C SER A 71 13.05 -4.51 2.49
N VAL A 72 13.65 -3.63 1.70
CA VAL A 72 13.43 -3.56 0.26
C VAL A 72 14.72 -3.91 -0.47
N LEU A 73 14.61 -4.67 -1.56
CA LEU A 73 15.69 -4.90 -2.51
C LEU A 73 15.38 -4.13 -3.80
N ALA A 74 16.16 -3.09 -4.08
CA ALA A 74 16.12 -2.42 -5.37
C ALA A 74 16.83 -3.32 -6.40
N LEU A 75 16.18 -3.62 -7.54
CA LEU A 75 16.75 -4.16 -8.78
C LEU A 75 17.80 -5.28 -8.62
N HIS A 76 17.41 -6.55 -8.84
CA HIS A 76 18.23 -7.77 -9.00
C HIS A 76 19.75 -7.60 -8.76
N GLY A 77 20.10 -7.28 -7.52
CA GLY A 77 21.48 -7.14 -7.05
C GLY A 77 21.66 -8.11 -5.90
N ASP A 78 22.35 -9.21 -6.22
CA ASP A 78 22.80 -10.26 -5.31
C ASP A 78 21.69 -11.11 -4.65
N THR A 79 21.25 -12.15 -5.37
CA THR A 79 20.38 -13.23 -4.88
C THR A 79 21.09 -14.19 -3.91
N ALA A 80 22.28 -13.82 -3.40
CA ALA A 80 22.98 -14.54 -2.32
C ALA A 80 22.31 -14.40 -0.93
N ARG A 81 21.01 -14.13 -0.89
CA ARG A 81 20.22 -14.11 0.34
C ARG A 81 19.48 -15.44 0.47
N ASP A 82 19.66 -16.10 1.61
CA ASP A 82 18.90 -17.28 1.98
C ASP A 82 17.44 -16.88 2.28
N PHE A 83 16.59 -16.97 1.27
CA PHE A 83 15.14 -16.89 1.43
C PHE A 83 14.59 -18.30 1.57
N ASP A 84 13.79 -18.53 2.60
CA ASP A 84 13.21 -19.85 2.85
C ASP A 84 11.86 -20.02 2.15
N LEU A 85 11.17 -18.90 1.89
CA LEU A 85 9.81 -18.85 1.35
C LEU A 85 9.62 -17.64 0.42
N VAL A 86 9.06 -17.88 -0.76
CA VAL A 86 8.59 -16.84 -1.67
C VAL A 86 7.07 -16.79 -1.60
N CYS A 87 6.51 -15.65 -1.20
CA CYS A 87 5.06 -15.44 -1.20
C CYS A 87 4.68 -14.61 -2.43
N ILE A 88 3.87 -15.19 -3.32
CA ILE A 88 3.45 -14.54 -4.56
C ILE A 88 1.94 -14.34 -4.58
N ALA A 89 1.51 -13.36 -5.36
CA ALA A 89 0.10 -13.18 -5.65
C ALA A 89 -0.43 -14.25 -6.60
N GLN A 90 -1.73 -14.51 -6.49
CA GLN A 90 -2.43 -15.40 -7.41
C GLN A 90 -2.30 -14.88 -8.86
N GLY A 91 -1.76 -15.73 -9.74
CA GLY A 91 -1.54 -15.38 -11.16
C GLY A 91 -0.19 -14.70 -11.45
N SER A 92 0.61 -14.39 -10.43
CA SER A 92 1.96 -13.84 -10.62
C SER A 92 2.99 -14.95 -10.89
N VAL A 93 4.10 -14.58 -11.54
CA VAL A 93 5.22 -15.48 -11.82
C VAL A 93 6.16 -15.49 -10.62
N ALA A 94 6.48 -16.69 -10.12
CA ALA A 94 7.44 -16.82 -9.02
C ALA A 94 8.87 -16.49 -9.50
N PRO A 95 9.62 -15.62 -8.79
CA PRO A 95 11.05 -15.53 -9.01
C PRO A 95 11.72 -16.86 -8.69
N SER A 96 12.70 -17.25 -9.50
CA SER A 96 13.48 -18.46 -9.25
C SER A 96 14.48 -18.21 -8.12
N VAL A 97 14.20 -18.80 -6.96
CA VAL A 97 15.09 -18.74 -5.80
C VAL A 97 15.44 -20.17 -5.38
N PRO A 98 16.70 -20.62 -5.56
CA PRO A 98 17.09 -21.98 -5.22
C PRO A 98 16.81 -22.32 -3.76
N GLY A 99 16.15 -23.45 -3.51
CA GLY A 99 15.87 -23.95 -2.15
C GLY A 99 14.70 -23.28 -1.43
N ALA A 100 14.10 -22.22 -1.98
CA ALA A 100 12.94 -21.57 -1.38
C ALA A 100 11.64 -22.30 -1.75
N ALA A 101 10.74 -22.48 -0.78
CA ALA A 101 9.37 -22.89 -1.07
C ALA A 101 8.59 -21.72 -1.69
N VAL A 102 7.52 -22.02 -2.43
CA VAL A 102 6.63 -20.99 -2.99
C VAL A 102 5.23 -21.13 -2.37
N LEU A 103 4.72 -20.03 -1.83
CA LEU A 103 3.35 -19.89 -1.36
C LEU A 103 2.58 -18.93 -2.27
N ILE A 104 1.45 -19.39 -2.79
CA ILE A 104 0.52 -18.54 -3.54
C ILE A 104 -0.50 -17.99 -2.55
N ALA A 105 -0.52 -16.68 -2.37
CA ALA A 105 -1.48 -16.02 -1.51
C ALA A 105 -2.88 -16.09 -2.14
N PRO A 106 -3.91 -16.48 -1.38
CA PRO A 106 -5.28 -16.51 -1.88
C PRO A 106 -5.80 -15.08 -2.07
N CYS A 107 -6.77 -14.93 -2.98
CA CYS A 107 -7.61 -13.74 -3.04
C CYS A 107 -9.01 -14.04 -2.48
N ASP A 108 -9.65 -13.07 -1.84
CA ASP A 108 -11.03 -13.25 -1.36
C ASP A 108 -12.02 -13.33 -2.53
N ALA A 109 -12.58 -14.52 -2.76
CA ALA A 109 -13.47 -14.80 -3.89
C ALA A 109 -14.93 -14.35 -3.66
N ARG A 110 -15.28 -13.84 -2.46
CA ARG A 110 -16.66 -13.40 -2.19
C ARG A 110 -16.98 -12.16 -3.05
N PRO A 111 -18.03 -12.18 -3.88
CA PRO A 111 -18.25 -11.12 -4.88
C PRO A 111 -18.33 -9.70 -4.31
N MET A 112 -18.97 -9.53 -3.15
CA MET A 112 -19.12 -8.22 -2.52
C MET A 112 -17.85 -7.73 -1.84
N VAL A 113 -17.04 -8.66 -1.31
CA VAL A 113 -15.71 -8.33 -0.77
C VAL A 113 -14.81 -7.91 -1.93
N ALA A 114 -14.73 -8.71 -2.98
CA ALA A 114 -13.93 -8.41 -4.17
C ALA A 114 -14.34 -7.06 -4.79
N LYS A 115 -15.64 -6.77 -4.88
CA LYS A 115 -16.14 -5.49 -5.39
C LYS A 115 -15.74 -4.29 -4.51
N ALA A 116 -15.97 -4.38 -3.19
CA ALA A 116 -15.64 -3.30 -2.26
C ALA A 116 -14.13 -3.05 -2.17
N VAL A 117 -13.33 -4.12 -2.04
CA VAL A 117 -11.86 -4.03 -2.00
C VAL A 117 -11.32 -3.52 -3.34
N GLY A 118 -11.83 -4.01 -4.48
CA GLY A 118 -11.43 -3.52 -5.80
C GLY A 118 -11.70 -2.02 -5.99
N ALA A 119 -12.84 -1.51 -5.50
CA ALA A 119 -13.14 -0.08 -5.53
C ALA A 119 -12.16 0.74 -4.68
N LEU A 120 -11.86 0.29 -3.46
CA LEU A 120 -10.87 0.91 -2.58
C LEU A 120 -9.47 0.93 -3.22
N LEU A 121 -9.02 -0.20 -3.76
CA LEU A 121 -7.69 -0.29 -4.36
C LEU A 121 -7.60 0.49 -5.69
N ALA A 122 -8.71 0.65 -6.41
CA ALA A 122 -8.77 1.56 -7.56
C ALA A 122 -8.57 3.02 -7.13
N VAL A 123 -9.16 3.44 -6.01
CA VAL A 123 -8.90 4.77 -5.42
C VAL A 123 -7.44 4.90 -5.00
N HIS A 124 -6.86 3.91 -4.31
CA HIS A 124 -5.45 3.94 -3.93
C HIS A 124 -4.54 4.07 -5.15
N ARG A 125 -4.80 3.33 -6.24
CA ARG A 125 -4.06 3.48 -7.51
C ARG A 125 -4.18 4.88 -8.09
N MET A 126 -5.41 5.40 -8.20
CA MET A 126 -5.66 6.74 -8.71
C MET A 126 -4.90 7.81 -7.92
N ARG A 127 -4.91 7.72 -6.58
CA ARG A 127 -4.17 8.64 -5.70
C ARG A 127 -2.66 8.53 -5.90
N SER A 128 -2.15 7.30 -6.06
CA SER A 128 -0.73 7.06 -6.33
C SER A 128 -0.29 7.74 -7.62
N ASP A 129 -1.06 7.55 -8.69
CA ASP A 129 -0.78 8.12 -10.00
C ASP A 129 -0.83 9.65 -9.95
N ALA A 130 -1.80 10.22 -9.24
CA ALA A 130 -1.89 11.66 -9.03
C ALA A 130 -0.68 12.22 -8.29
N TYR A 131 -0.14 11.52 -7.28
CA TYR A 131 1.08 11.93 -6.60
C TYR A 131 2.31 11.81 -7.51
N ASP A 132 2.42 10.72 -8.26
CA ASP A 132 3.53 10.51 -9.20
C ASP A 132 3.55 11.59 -10.29
N ASP A 133 2.38 11.95 -10.85
CA ASP A 133 2.24 13.02 -11.83
C ASP A 133 2.57 14.40 -11.26
N ALA A 134 2.10 14.70 -10.04
CA ALA A 134 2.38 15.96 -9.36
C ALA A 134 3.89 16.10 -9.06
N LEU A 135 4.55 15.02 -8.61
CA LEU A 135 5.99 14.99 -8.32
C LEU A 135 6.88 14.99 -9.56
N ARG A 136 6.33 14.61 -10.73
CA ARG A 136 7.05 14.68 -12.01
C ARG A 136 6.97 16.07 -12.65
N THR A 137 5.98 16.87 -12.26
CA THR A 137 5.77 18.20 -12.80
C THR A 137 6.60 19.21 -11.99
N PRO A 138 7.55 19.95 -12.60
CA PRO A 138 8.40 20.90 -11.87
C PRO A 138 7.63 21.98 -11.10
N GLN A 139 6.44 22.34 -11.60
CA GLN A 139 5.52 23.27 -10.96
C GLN A 139 4.10 22.75 -11.13
N PRO A 140 3.60 21.91 -10.20
CA PRO A 140 2.21 21.45 -10.26
C PRO A 140 1.27 22.63 -10.11
N ASP A 141 0.20 22.65 -10.91
CA ASP A 141 -0.81 23.70 -10.86
C ASP A 141 -1.84 23.46 -9.74
N ALA A 142 -2.66 24.48 -9.48
CA ALA A 142 -3.72 24.40 -8.46
C ALA A 142 -4.70 23.24 -8.74
N GLN A 143 -5.01 22.96 -10.00
CA GLN A 143 -5.93 21.89 -10.39
C GLN A 143 -5.37 20.51 -10.01
N THR A 144 -4.07 20.29 -10.21
CA THR A 144 -3.38 19.05 -9.82
C THR A 144 -3.46 18.84 -8.32
N ILE A 145 -3.26 19.89 -7.52
CA ILE A 145 -3.37 19.80 -6.06
C ILE A 145 -4.81 19.59 -5.60
N ASP A 146 -5.79 20.21 -6.27
CA ASP A 146 -7.20 20.00 -5.93
C ASP A 146 -7.65 18.56 -6.19
N ARG A 147 -7.13 17.89 -7.24
CA ARG A 147 -7.36 16.44 -7.44
C ARG A 147 -6.79 15.61 -6.29
N LEU A 148 -5.62 15.95 -5.76
CA LEU A 148 -5.03 15.24 -4.60
C LEU A 148 -5.85 15.42 -3.31
N ARG A 149 -6.58 16.53 -3.20
CA ARG A 149 -7.44 16.87 -2.07
C ARG A 149 -8.84 16.27 -2.18
N GLU A 150 -9.18 15.65 -3.31
CA GLU A 150 -10.46 15.00 -3.48
C GLU A 150 -10.67 13.92 -2.42
N ALA A 151 -11.84 13.97 -1.77
CA ALA A 151 -12.20 13.03 -0.73
C ALA A 151 -12.78 11.76 -1.35
N HIS A 152 -12.27 10.61 -0.95
CA HIS A 152 -12.79 9.31 -1.36
C HIS A 152 -13.46 8.62 -0.17
N ARG A 153 -14.67 8.12 -0.41
CA ARG A 153 -15.55 7.60 0.66
C ARG A 153 -15.19 6.17 1.08
N GLU A 154 -14.49 5.44 0.23
CA GLU A 154 -14.21 4.01 0.37
C GLU A 154 -13.45 3.71 1.67
N GLU A 155 -12.40 4.48 1.96
CA GLU A 155 -11.62 4.35 3.19
C GLU A 155 -12.44 4.72 4.43
N THR A 156 -13.13 5.87 4.39
CA THR A 156 -13.96 6.34 5.50
C THR A 156 -15.08 5.36 5.82
N ALA A 157 -15.73 4.81 4.79
CA ALA A 157 -16.78 3.81 4.95
C ALA A 157 -16.23 2.50 5.53
N LEU A 158 -15.08 2.02 5.03
CA LEU A 158 -14.42 0.81 5.55
C LEU A 158 -14.04 0.97 7.02
N THR A 159 -13.38 2.07 7.37
CA THR A 159 -12.92 2.32 8.75
C THR A 159 -14.10 2.52 9.71
N THR A 160 -15.18 3.20 9.27
CA THR A 160 -16.41 3.34 10.04
C THR A 160 -17.06 1.99 10.31
N ALA A 161 -17.26 1.18 9.27
CA ALA A 161 -17.85 -0.16 9.40
C ALA A 161 -17.03 -1.06 10.34
N LEU A 162 -15.69 -0.92 10.33
CA LEU A 162 -14.83 -1.71 11.20
C LEU A 162 -14.91 -1.27 12.67
N ARG A 163 -14.97 0.04 12.95
CA ARG A 163 -15.16 0.58 14.32
C ARG A 163 -16.47 0.08 14.95
N GLU A 164 -17.53 -0.05 14.16
CA GLU A 164 -18.81 -0.59 14.62
C GLU A 164 -18.75 -2.08 15.00
N ARG A 165 -17.75 -2.82 14.51
CA ARG A 165 -17.60 -4.27 14.70
C ARG A 165 -16.60 -4.65 15.77
N THR A 166 -15.55 -3.85 15.96
CA THR A 166 -14.49 -4.18 16.90
C THR A 166 -13.73 -2.94 17.37
N SER A 167 -13.37 -2.91 18.65
CA SER A 167 -12.46 -1.91 19.22
C SER A 167 -10.99 -2.32 19.14
N THR A 168 -10.69 -3.55 18.71
CA THR A 168 -9.30 -4.08 18.68
C THR A 168 -8.39 -3.32 17.72
N LEU A 169 -8.97 -2.57 16.77
CA LEU A 169 -8.23 -1.77 15.80
C LEU A 169 -8.32 -0.27 16.07
N ASP A 170 -8.93 0.20 17.16
CA ASP A 170 -9.16 1.63 17.38
C ASP A 170 -7.87 2.45 17.30
N ALA A 171 -6.78 1.97 17.90
CA ALA A 171 -5.48 2.64 17.84
C ALA A 171 -4.92 2.75 16.41
N GLU A 172 -5.13 1.72 15.58
CA GLU A 172 -4.71 1.73 14.17
C GLU A 172 -5.58 2.68 13.35
N LEU A 173 -6.91 2.64 13.58
CA LEU A 173 -7.86 3.50 12.88
C LEU A 173 -7.70 4.98 13.27
N ASP A 174 -7.29 5.27 14.49
CA ASP A 174 -6.92 6.62 14.94
C ASP A 174 -5.62 7.10 14.28
N GLU A 175 -4.64 6.21 14.09
CA GLU A 175 -3.42 6.57 13.37
C GLU A 175 -3.68 6.85 11.89
N LEU A 176 -4.56 6.09 11.23
CA LEU A 176 -5.00 6.40 9.87
C LEU A 176 -5.64 7.78 9.76
N ALA A 177 -6.48 8.15 10.74
CA ALA A 177 -7.09 9.47 10.79
C ALA A 177 -6.03 10.58 10.92
N ARG A 178 -5.03 10.40 11.81
CA ARG A 178 -3.91 11.36 11.96
C ARG A 178 -3.07 11.48 10.69
N LEU A 179 -2.82 10.38 9.97
CA LEU A 179 -2.10 10.40 8.70
C LEU A 179 -2.89 11.18 7.64
N ALA A 180 -4.21 10.99 7.56
CA ALA A 180 -5.08 11.74 6.66
C ALA A 180 -5.12 13.24 7.00
N GLU A 181 -5.17 13.60 8.28
CA GLU A 181 -5.10 15.00 8.72
C GLU A 181 -3.77 15.67 8.35
N ARG A 182 -2.63 14.96 8.54
CA ARG A 182 -1.30 15.44 8.16
C ARG A 182 -1.16 15.63 6.66
N GLU A 183 -1.68 14.70 5.88
CA GLU A 183 -1.74 14.78 4.42
C GLU A 183 -2.57 16.00 3.97
N ALA A 184 -3.78 16.16 4.51
CA ALA A 184 -4.66 17.28 4.18
C ALA A 184 -4.05 18.64 4.55
N ALA A 185 -3.45 18.76 5.75
CA ALA A 185 -2.75 19.97 6.17
C ALA A 185 -1.51 20.26 5.31
N GLY A 186 -0.80 19.22 4.87
CA GLY A 186 0.30 19.30 3.93
C GLY A 186 -0.15 19.83 2.55
N LEU A 187 -1.18 19.24 1.96
CA LEU A 187 -1.74 19.66 0.68
C LEU A 187 -2.28 21.10 0.74
N ALA A 188 -2.88 21.51 1.86
CA ALA A 188 -3.30 22.90 2.06
C ALA A 188 -2.12 23.88 2.08
N ARG A 189 -0.95 23.47 2.62
CA ARG A 189 0.28 24.28 2.54
C ARG A 189 0.80 24.35 1.11
N VAL A 190 0.86 23.22 0.40
CA VAL A 190 1.26 23.17 -1.01
C VAL A 190 0.42 24.12 -1.87
N ALA A 191 -0.91 24.10 -1.71
CA ALA A 191 -1.81 24.99 -2.43
C ALA A 191 -1.51 26.48 -2.17
N ARG A 192 -1.20 26.86 -0.92
CA ARG A 192 -0.83 28.24 -0.58
C ARG A 192 0.52 28.64 -1.17
N SER A 193 1.52 27.76 -1.09
CA SER A 193 2.84 28.03 -1.65
C SER A 193 2.80 28.17 -3.17
N ILE A 194 2.00 27.37 -3.89
CA ILE A 194 1.77 27.54 -5.33
C ILE A 194 1.16 28.92 -5.63
N ALA A 195 0.14 29.34 -4.87
CA ALA A 195 -0.49 30.65 -5.04
C ALA A 195 0.51 31.81 -4.83
N ASN A 196 1.52 31.61 -4.00
CA ASN A 196 2.59 32.58 -3.71
C ASN A 196 3.82 32.45 -4.64
N GLY A 197 3.86 31.46 -5.53
CA GLY A 197 5.02 31.19 -6.40
C GLY A 197 6.23 30.57 -5.67
N GLU A 198 6.00 29.91 -4.53
CA GLU A 198 7.03 29.25 -3.72
C GLU A 198 7.24 27.78 -4.14
N ALA A 199 8.43 27.24 -3.89
CA ALA A 199 8.74 25.82 -4.12
C ALA A 199 7.96 24.91 -3.16
N VAL A 200 7.52 23.74 -3.66
CA VAL A 200 6.63 22.84 -2.91
C VAL A 200 7.14 21.40 -2.77
N ASP A 201 8.23 21.05 -3.44
CA ASP A 201 8.70 19.66 -3.65
C ASP A 201 8.78 18.85 -2.36
N ASP A 202 9.45 19.38 -1.32
CA ASP A 202 9.61 18.68 -0.04
C ASP A 202 8.28 18.45 0.68
N THR A 203 7.37 19.43 0.63
CA THR A 203 6.06 19.31 1.26
C THR A 203 5.17 18.34 0.50
N LEU A 204 5.22 18.36 -0.84
CA LEU A 204 4.48 17.44 -1.69
C LEU A 204 4.99 16.00 -1.52
N LEU A 205 6.32 15.81 -1.44
CA LEU A 205 6.94 14.53 -1.16
C LEU A 205 6.54 14.00 0.22
N ALA A 206 6.46 14.86 1.24
CA ALA A 206 5.96 14.48 2.55
C ALA A 206 4.48 14.04 2.50
N CYS A 207 3.63 14.72 1.71
CA CYS A 207 2.24 14.31 1.51
C CYS A 207 2.14 12.92 0.86
N ALA A 208 2.92 12.68 -0.20
CA ALA A 208 2.97 11.37 -0.86
C ALA A 208 3.40 10.25 0.10
N ARG A 209 4.34 10.52 1.01
CA ARG A 209 4.76 9.57 2.06
C ARG A 209 3.65 9.29 3.06
N PHE A 210 2.92 10.30 3.53
CA PHE A 210 1.76 10.09 4.42
C PHE A 210 0.68 9.26 3.74
N ALA A 211 0.39 9.53 2.47
CA ALA A 211 -0.55 8.76 1.67
C ALA A 211 -0.10 7.30 1.53
N CYS A 212 1.17 7.05 1.19
CA CYS A 212 1.71 5.68 1.05
C CYS A 212 1.69 4.91 2.37
N GLU A 213 2.04 5.55 3.48
CA GLU A 213 1.99 4.93 4.82
C GLU A 213 0.55 4.56 5.19
N ARG A 214 -0.41 5.48 4.96
CA ARG A 214 -1.83 5.27 5.23
C ARG A 214 -2.42 4.14 4.38
N MET A 215 -2.19 4.17 3.07
CA MET A 215 -2.64 3.12 2.15
C MET A 215 -2.03 1.76 2.52
N GLY A 216 -0.72 1.72 2.83
CA GLY A 216 -0.04 0.48 3.22
C GLY A 216 -0.60 -0.11 4.52
N ARG A 217 -0.89 0.72 5.52
CA ARG A 217 -1.57 0.29 6.76
C ARG A 217 -2.98 -0.26 6.50
N ILE A 218 -3.74 0.40 5.64
CA ILE A 218 -5.08 -0.09 5.23
C ILE A 218 -4.95 -1.47 4.58
N GLU A 219 -4.02 -1.60 3.63
CA GLU A 219 -3.79 -2.82 2.86
C GLU A 219 -3.25 -3.97 3.72
N GLY A 220 -2.32 -3.66 4.63
CA GLY A 220 -1.62 -4.64 5.46
C GLY A 220 -2.36 -5.05 6.72
N VAL A 221 -3.15 -4.16 7.34
CA VAL A 221 -3.77 -4.38 8.66
C VAL A 221 -5.29 -4.30 8.59
N VAL A 222 -5.83 -3.19 8.06
CA VAL A 222 -7.28 -2.94 8.09
C VAL A 222 -8.04 -3.89 7.20
N LEU A 223 -7.60 -4.13 5.96
CA LEU A 223 -8.27 -5.04 5.03
C LEU A 223 -8.31 -6.48 5.54
N PRO A 224 -7.19 -7.07 6.00
CA PRO A 224 -7.22 -8.40 6.63
C PRO A 224 -8.13 -8.46 7.86
N ALA A 225 -8.14 -7.43 8.70
CA ALA A 225 -9.04 -7.37 9.85
C ALA A 225 -10.52 -7.23 9.42
N ALA A 226 -10.81 -6.41 8.43
CA ALA A 226 -12.14 -6.23 7.88
C ALA A 226 -12.69 -7.56 7.35
N ARG A 227 -11.87 -8.37 6.66
CA ARG A 227 -12.29 -9.69 6.18
C ARG A 227 -12.68 -10.65 7.30
N ARG A 228 -12.10 -10.50 8.50
CA ARG A 228 -12.41 -11.30 9.70
C ARG A 228 -13.63 -10.78 10.47
N HIS A 229 -13.80 -9.46 10.56
CA HIS A 229 -14.77 -8.84 11.47
C HIS A 229 -16.05 -8.34 10.79
N LEU A 230 -15.98 -7.95 9.52
CA LEU A 230 -17.14 -7.48 8.77
C LEU A 230 -18.02 -8.65 8.32
N ARG A 231 -19.32 -8.44 8.40
CA ARG A 231 -20.35 -9.39 7.95
C ARG A 231 -20.73 -9.11 6.51
N ASP A 232 -21.43 -10.04 5.87
CA ASP A 232 -21.88 -9.87 4.48
C ASP A 232 -22.73 -8.61 4.28
N ALA A 233 -23.54 -8.22 5.27
CA ALA A 233 -24.32 -6.99 5.23
C ALA A 233 -23.43 -5.73 5.14
N ASP A 234 -22.29 -5.73 5.82
CA ASP A 234 -21.33 -4.62 5.81
C ASP A 234 -20.66 -4.54 4.44
N TRP A 235 -20.20 -5.68 3.90
CA TRP A 235 -19.62 -5.76 2.56
C TRP A 235 -20.61 -5.36 1.46
N ASN A 236 -21.88 -5.74 1.59
CA ASN A 236 -22.94 -5.30 0.70
C ASN A 236 -23.16 -3.79 0.73
N ALA A 237 -22.97 -3.14 1.88
CA ALA A 237 -23.07 -1.69 1.99
C ALA A 237 -21.85 -0.99 1.38
N LEU A 238 -20.65 -1.51 1.62
CA LEU A 238 -19.40 -0.98 1.06
C LEU A 238 -19.32 -1.12 -0.46
N ALA A 239 -19.97 -2.15 -1.03
CA ALA A 239 -19.95 -2.44 -2.45
C ALA A 239 -20.98 -1.64 -3.28
N ARG A 240 -21.74 -0.70 -2.68
CA ARG A 240 -22.77 0.11 -3.35
C ARG A 240 -22.20 1.42 -3.90
#